data_AF-A0A7R9DLT7-F1
#
_entry.id   AF-A0A7R9DLT7-F1
#
_cell.length_a   1.000
_cell.length_b   1.000
_cell.length_c   1.000
_cell.angle_alpha   90.00
_cell.angle_beta   90.00
_cell.angle_gamma   90.00
#
_symmetry.space_group_name_H-M   'P 1'
#
loop_
_entity.id
_entity.type
_entity.pdbx_description
1 polymer ?
#
loop_
_entity_poly.entity_id
_entity_poly.type
_entity_poly.pdbx_seq_one_letter_code
_entity_poly.pdbx_strand_id
1 'polypeptide(L)'
;MGLRRQLQFLLGASDGEVEVSTPAKYNGVGSPTCASSYSVDNNAIQMQLEIYKNGPVEGAFTVYSDFVQYKSGVYQHVTGTALGGHAIKIIGWGTEEGTPYWLVANSWNSDWGDHGFFKILRGSDHCGIESQVSAGIPKL
;
A
#
# COMPACT_ATOMS: atom_id res chain seq x y z
N MET A 1 18.42 -16.98 5.28
CA MET A 1 18.62 -16.43 3.92
C MET A 1 17.34 -16.70 3.11
N GLY A 2 16.22 -16.13 3.55
CA GLY A 2 14.87 -16.61 3.20
C GLY A 2 14.04 -15.61 2.37
N LEU A 3 13.38 -16.15 1.34
CA LEU A 3 12.13 -15.70 0.70
C LEU A 3 11.99 -14.28 0.12
N ARG A 4 13.05 -13.63 -0.34
CA ARG A 4 12.96 -12.34 -1.06
C ARG A 4 12.35 -12.38 -2.49
N ARG A 5 11.95 -13.53 -3.03
CA ARG A 5 11.83 -13.70 -4.51
C ARG A 5 10.43 -13.88 -5.11
N GLN A 6 9.34 -13.95 -4.33
CA GLN A 6 8.04 -14.33 -4.94
C GLN A 6 7.13 -13.19 -5.40
N LEU A 7 7.41 -11.93 -5.07
CA LEU A 7 6.58 -10.80 -5.54
C LEU A 7 7.21 -9.95 -6.65
N GLN A 8 8.50 -10.13 -6.94
CA GLN A 8 9.18 -9.41 -8.02
C GLN A 8 8.67 -9.77 -9.42
N PHE A 9 7.95 -10.90 -9.55
CA PHE A 9 7.49 -11.41 -10.84
C PHE A 9 6.17 -10.79 -11.34
N LEU A 10 5.44 -10.02 -10.53
CA LEU A 10 4.15 -9.43 -10.93
C LEU A 10 4.19 -7.95 -11.30
N LEU A 11 5.29 -7.22 -11.02
CA LEU A 11 5.31 -5.74 -11.14
C LEU A 11 6.30 -5.18 -12.17
N GLY A 12 7.03 -6.02 -12.93
CA GLY A 12 7.87 -5.54 -14.03
C GLY A 12 8.88 -4.44 -13.68
N ALA A 13 9.31 -4.34 -12.41
CA ALA A 13 10.11 -3.21 -11.94
C ALA A 13 11.56 -3.31 -12.43
N SER A 14 11.94 -2.42 -13.35
CA SER A 14 13.33 -2.06 -13.60
C SER A 14 13.86 -1.25 -12.41
N ASP A 15 14.88 -1.80 -11.75
CA ASP A 15 15.86 -1.13 -10.88
C ASP A 15 15.46 -0.65 -9.48
N GLY A 16 14.31 -1.06 -8.94
CA GLY A 16 13.96 -0.88 -7.51
C GLY A 16 13.54 -2.20 -6.84
N GLU A 17 14.19 -2.59 -5.73
CA GLU A 17 13.65 -3.67 -4.88
C GLU A 17 12.32 -3.18 -4.29
N VAL A 18 11.23 -3.89 -4.61
CA VAL A 18 9.91 -3.65 -3.99
C VAL A 18 9.81 -4.56 -2.78
N GLU A 19 9.69 -3.98 -1.59
CA GLU A 19 9.45 -4.73 -0.36
C GLU A 19 7.93 -4.86 -0.18
N VAL A 20 7.42 -6.04 -0.52
CA VAL A 20 6.00 -6.40 -0.34
C VAL A 20 5.89 -7.48 0.71
N SER A 21 4.92 -7.34 1.60
CA SER A 21 4.62 -8.39 2.57
C SER A 21 3.88 -9.55 1.90
N THR A 22 4.30 -10.78 2.18
CA THR A 22 3.49 -11.96 1.89
C THR A 22 2.62 -12.26 3.11
N PRO A 23 1.28 -12.34 2.98
CA PRO A 23 0.44 -12.79 4.08
C PRO A 23 0.93 -14.14 4.60
N ALA A 24 0.89 -14.34 5.92
CA ALA A 24 1.11 -15.68 6.49
C ALA A 24 0.13 -16.67 5.82
N LYS A 25 0.61 -17.85 5.42
CA LYS A 25 -0.24 -18.88 4.80
C LYS A 25 -1.31 -19.32 5.79
N TYR A 26 -2.55 -18.88 5.57
CA TYR A 26 -3.72 -19.38 6.30
C TYR A 26 -4.17 -20.70 5.66
N ASN A 27 -4.01 -21.80 6.39
CA ASN A 27 -4.38 -23.16 5.95
C ASN A 27 -5.65 -23.68 6.66
N GLY A 28 -6.42 -22.80 7.31
CA GLY A 28 -7.61 -23.16 8.08
C GLY A 28 -8.86 -23.31 7.22
N VAL A 29 -9.79 -24.17 7.65
CA VAL A 29 -11.14 -24.28 7.07
C VAL A 29 -12.05 -23.28 7.81
N GLY A 30 -12.14 -22.05 7.31
CA GLY A 30 -12.96 -20.97 7.87
C GLY A 30 -12.54 -19.59 7.35
N SER A 31 -13.41 -18.58 7.48
CA SER A 31 -12.97 -17.18 7.25
C SER A 31 -12.06 -16.76 8.41
N PRO A 32 -10.84 -16.24 8.16
CA PRO A 32 -10.01 -15.69 9.21
C PRO A 32 -10.78 -14.58 9.93
N THR A 33 -10.90 -14.71 11.26
CA THR A 33 -11.56 -13.70 12.11
C THR A 33 -10.51 -12.77 12.70
N CYS A 34 -10.87 -11.56 13.11
CA CYS A 34 -9.92 -10.62 13.71
C CYS A 34 -9.62 -11.02 15.16
N ALA A 35 -8.33 -11.15 15.52
CA ALA A 35 -7.90 -11.29 16.91
C ALA A 35 -7.80 -9.92 17.59
N SER A 36 -7.27 -8.92 16.89
CA SER A 36 -7.17 -7.53 17.34
C SER A 36 -7.01 -6.57 16.18
N SER A 37 -7.44 -5.32 16.36
CA SER A 37 -7.21 -4.20 15.46
C SER A 37 -6.62 -3.02 16.20
N TYR A 38 -5.75 -2.26 15.56
CA TYR A 38 -5.09 -1.09 16.15
C TYR A 38 -4.69 -0.07 15.08
N SER A 39 -4.55 1.19 15.50
CA SER A 39 -3.95 2.23 14.68
C SER A 39 -2.43 2.05 14.63
N VAL A 40 -1.83 2.30 13.47
CA VAL A 40 -0.39 2.42 13.30
C VAL A 40 -0.04 3.90 13.37
N ASP A 41 1.05 4.25 14.05
CA ASP A 41 1.50 5.63 14.17
C ASP A 41 1.75 6.26 12.79
N ASN A 42 1.48 7.56 12.66
CA ASN A 42 1.81 8.37 11.48
C ASN A 42 3.34 8.56 11.39
N ASN A 43 4.02 7.48 11.04
CA ASN A 43 5.45 7.39 10.89
C ASN A 43 5.74 6.32 9.85
N ALA A 44 6.33 6.73 8.71
CA ALA A 44 6.61 5.82 7.62
C ALA A 44 7.44 4.60 8.05
N ILE A 45 8.36 4.74 9.01
CA ILE A 45 9.15 3.61 9.52
C ILE A 45 8.26 2.62 10.29
N GLN A 46 7.33 3.10 11.11
CA GLN A 46 6.40 2.21 11.84
C GLN A 46 5.46 1.48 10.88
N MET A 47 4.95 2.15 9.86
CA MET A 47 4.15 1.53 8.81
C MET A 47 4.95 0.48 8.03
N GLN A 48 6.19 0.77 7.64
CA GLN A 48 7.08 -0.21 6.99
C GLN A 48 7.33 -1.42 7.89
N LEU A 49 7.62 -1.21 9.18
CA LEU A 49 7.83 -2.28 10.14
C LEU A 49 6.58 -3.15 10.33
N GLU A 50 5.40 -2.53 10.39
CA GLU A 50 4.13 -3.23 10.51
C GLU A 50 3.87 -4.10 9.28
N ILE A 51 4.01 -3.51 8.09
CA ILE A 51 3.82 -4.23 6.84
C ILE A 51 4.81 -5.39 6.74
N TYR A 52 6.08 -5.15 7.06
CA TYR A 52 7.12 -6.18 7.06
C TYR A 52 6.80 -7.36 7.99
N LYS A 53 6.32 -7.08 9.21
CA LYS A 53 6.14 -8.10 10.25
C LYS A 53 4.81 -8.84 10.12
N ASN A 54 3.74 -8.10 9.87
CA ASN A 54 2.38 -8.58 10.09
C ASN A 54 1.53 -8.62 8.81
N GLY A 55 2.01 -8.04 7.70
CA GLY A 55 1.29 -8.00 6.44
C GLY A 55 0.66 -6.65 6.13
N PRO A 56 -0.16 -6.54 5.06
CA PRO A 56 -0.71 -5.28 4.60
C PRO A 56 -1.48 -4.52 5.69
N VAL A 57 -1.46 -3.19 5.57
CA VAL A 57 -2.24 -2.28 6.43
C VAL A 57 -3.32 -1.58 5.62
N GLU A 58 -4.41 -1.21 6.28
CA GLU A 58 -5.49 -0.43 5.67
C GLU A 58 -5.24 1.06 5.98
N GLY A 59 -5.29 1.89 4.96
CA GLY A 59 -5.07 3.33 5.05
C GLY A 59 -6.24 4.13 4.48
N ALA A 60 -6.23 5.43 4.69
CA ALA A 60 -7.09 6.36 3.97
C ALA A 60 -6.27 7.55 3.46
N PHE A 61 -6.65 8.07 2.30
CA PHE A 61 -6.05 9.29 1.74
C PHE A 61 -7.10 10.15 1.04
N THR A 62 -6.77 11.41 0.80
CA THR A 62 -7.62 12.31 0.02
C THR A 62 -7.40 12.09 -1.47
N VAL A 63 -8.46 11.73 -2.18
CA VAL A 63 -8.49 11.63 -3.64
C VAL A 63 -8.64 13.02 -4.24
N TYR A 64 -7.84 13.31 -5.26
CA TYR A 64 -7.94 14.51 -6.08
C TYR A 64 -8.36 14.13 -7.51
N SER A 65 -8.86 15.09 -8.28
CA SER A 65 -9.35 14.80 -9.65
C SER A 65 -8.27 14.32 -10.62
N ASP A 66 -7.01 14.72 -10.42
CA ASP A 66 -5.87 14.21 -11.19
C ASP A 66 -5.56 12.72 -10.88
N PHE A 67 -5.76 12.28 -9.63
CA PHE A 67 -5.61 10.87 -9.26
C PHE A 67 -6.55 9.92 -10.01
N VAL A 68 -7.77 10.37 -10.32
CA VAL A 68 -8.75 9.53 -11.04
C VAL A 68 -8.19 9.08 -12.40
N GLN A 69 -7.33 9.89 -13.00
CA GLN A 69 -6.70 9.65 -14.30
C GLN A 69 -5.36 8.89 -14.21
N TYR A 70 -4.92 8.51 -13.00
CA TYR A 70 -3.67 7.79 -12.79
C TYR A 70 -3.56 6.52 -13.66
N LYS A 71 -2.34 6.29 -14.17
CA LYS A 71 -2.00 5.12 -15.01
C LYS A 71 -0.75 4.40 -14.52
N SER A 72 0.30 5.14 -14.16
CA SER A 72 1.58 4.56 -13.75
C SER A 72 2.44 5.62 -13.05
N GLY A 73 3.59 5.20 -12.51
CA GLY A 73 4.56 6.08 -11.85
C GLY A 73 4.22 6.34 -10.38
N VAL A 74 5.07 7.12 -9.69
CA VAL A 74 4.79 7.57 -8.32
C VAL A 74 3.86 8.78 -8.34
N TYR A 75 2.60 8.59 -7.95
CA TYR A 75 1.62 9.66 -7.88
C TYR A 75 2.03 10.75 -6.89
N GLN A 76 2.00 11.98 -7.39
CA GLN A 76 2.10 13.22 -6.64
C GLN A 76 1.00 14.13 -7.15
N HIS A 77 0.23 14.69 -6.22
CA HIS A 77 -0.86 15.60 -6.55
C HIS A 77 -0.25 16.91 -7.03
N VAL A 78 -0.68 17.39 -8.20
CA VAL A 78 -0.19 18.66 -8.77
C VAL A 78 -1.35 19.57 -9.12
N THR A 79 -2.50 19.03 -9.55
CA THR A 79 -3.61 19.83 -10.07
C THR A 79 -4.96 19.24 -9.72
N GLY A 80 -6.00 20.08 -9.75
CA GLY A 80 -7.37 19.62 -9.54
C GLY A 80 -7.83 19.66 -8.09
N THR A 81 -9.11 19.40 -7.89
CA THR A 81 -9.78 19.61 -6.60
C THR A 81 -9.85 18.33 -5.80
N ALA A 82 -9.88 18.46 -4.47
CA ALA A 82 -10.18 17.34 -3.58
C ALA A 82 -11.59 16.80 -3.89
N LEU A 83 -11.70 15.49 -4.03
CA LEU A 83 -12.96 14.78 -4.29
C LEU A 83 -13.50 14.08 -3.05
N GLY A 84 -12.64 13.81 -2.05
CA GLY A 84 -13.01 13.20 -0.78
C GLY A 84 -12.00 12.19 -0.28
N GLY A 85 -12.28 11.58 0.88
CA GLY A 85 -11.48 10.49 1.44
C GLY A 85 -11.76 9.15 0.77
N HIS A 86 -10.74 8.30 0.62
CA HIS A 86 -10.84 6.95 0.08
C HIS A 86 -10.02 5.97 0.90
N ALA A 87 -10.58 4.79 1.18
CA ALA A 87 -9.93 3.71 1.92
C ALA A 87 -9.17 2.79 0.95
N ILE A 88 -7.96 2.38 1.36
CA ILE A 88 -7.00 1.67 0.51
C ILE A 88 -6.21 0.64 1.31
N LYS A 89 -5.59 -0.31 0.61
CA LYS A 89 -4.73 -1.32 1.22
C LYS A 89 -3.27 -1.11 0.81
N ILE A 90 -2.43 -0.73 1.76
CA ILE A 90 -0.98 -0.54 1.57
C ILE A 90 -0.29 -1.88 1.76
N ILE A 91 0.34 -2.38 0.69
CA ILE A 91 0.89 -3.75 0.66
C ILE A 91 2.42 -3.79 0.73
N GLY A 92 3.07 -2.66 0.46
CA GLY A 92 4.52 -2.57 0.40
C GLY A 92 5.02 -1.16 0.14
N TRP A 93 6.32 -1.04 -0.09
CA TRP A 93 7.00 0.21 -0.42
C TRP A 93 8.20 -0.05 -1.33
N GLY A 94 8.75 1.01 -1.89
CA GLY A 94 9.97 0.95 -2.67
C GLY A 94 10.49 2.32 -3.02
N THR A 95 11.39 2.35 -3.99
CA THR A 95 11.91 3.56 -4.61
C THR A 95 11.87 3.39 -6.12
N GLU A 96 11.38 4.40 -6.84
CA GLU A 96 11.37 4.46 -8.30
C GLU A 96 12.06 5.76 -8.72
N GLU A 97 13.15 5.65 -9.49
CA GLU A 97 13.92 6.81 -9.96
C GLU A 97 14.32 7.79 -8.83
N GLY A 98 14.66 7.25 -7.65
CA GLY A 98 15.02 8.04 -6.47
C GLY A 98 13.82 8.57 -5.66
N THR A 99 12.59 8.34 -6.12
CA THR A 99 11.37 8.75 -5.43
C THR A 99 10.82 7.61 -4.56
N PRO A 100 10.77 7.76 -3.22
CA PRO A 100 10.20 6.76 -2.34
C PRO A 100 8.67 6.69 -2.49
N TYR A 101 8.11 5.48 -2.51
CA TYR A 101 6.67 5.28 -2.66
C TYR A 101 6.09 4.23 -1.72
N TRP A 102 4.79 4.35 -1.46
CA TRP A 102 3.92 3.27 -0.99
C TRP A 102 3.32 2.54 -2.19
N LEU A 103 3.34 1.20 -2.16
CA LEU A 103 2.62 0.37 -3.11
C LEU A 103 1.25 0.03 -2.54
N VAL A 104 0.22 0.34 -3.30
CA VAL A 104 -1.16 0.28 -2.83
C VAL A 104 -2.01 -0.55 -3.79
N ALA A 105 -2.78 -1.49 -3.23
CA ALA A 105 -3.84 -2.19 -3.94
C ALA A 105 -5.14 -1.37 -3.85
N ASN A 106 -5.67 -0.94 -4.99
CA ASN A 106 -6.92 -0.20 -5.07
C ASN A 106 -8.12 -1.15 -5.26
N SER A 107 -9.33 -0.59 -5.23
CA SER A 107 -10.61 -1.30 -5.37
C SER A 107 -11.43 -0.83 -6.58
N TRP A 108 -10.79 -0.24 -7.60
CA TRP A 108 -11.43 0.32 -8.80
C TRP A 108 -11.23 -0.52 -10.06
N ASN A 109 -11.28 -1.85 -9.92
CA ASN A 109 -11.03 -2.85 -10.96
C ASN A 109 -9.56 -2.90 -11.43
N SER A 110 -9.22 -3.95 -12.18
CA SER A 110 -7.87 -4.19 -12.70
C SER A 110 -7.47 -3.27 -13.84
N ASP A 111 -8.44 -2.67 -14.55
CA ASP A 111 -8.17 -1.82 -15.72
C ASP A 111 -7.73 -0.40 -15.33
N TRP A 112 -7.87 -0.06 -14.04
CA TRP A 112 -7.47 1.23 -13.50
C TRP A 112 -6.03 1.18 -12.98
N GLY A 113 -5.29 2.29 -13.15
CA GLY A 113 -3.91 2.40 -12.70
C GLY A 113 -2.99 1.36 -13.34
N ASP A 114 -2.04 0.87 -12.56
CA ASP A 114 -1.13 -0.20 -12.95
C ASP A 114 -1.74 -1.54 -12.50
N HIS A 115 -2.60 -2.12 -13.33
CA HIS A 115 -3.27 -3.40 -13.07
C HIS A 115 -4.11 -3.43 -11.77
N GLY A 116 -4.74 -2.30 -11.41
CA GLY A 116 -5.49 -2.13 -10.15
C GLY A 116 -4.65 -1.65 -8.97
N PHE A 117 -3.36 -1.40 -9.18
CA PHE A 117 -2.44 -0.87 -8.19
C PHE A 117 -2.04 0.57 -8.51
N PHE A 118 -1.51 1.25 -7.50
CA PHE A 118 -0.84 2.52 -7.68
C PHE A 118 0.33 2.69 -6.71
N LYS A 119 1.24 3.57 -7.10
CA LYS A 119 2.32 4.07 -6.26
C LYS A 119 2.01 5.51 -5.89
N ILE A 120 2.30 5.91 -4.65
CA ILE A 120 2.10 7.27 -4.15
C ILE A 120 3.27 7.66 -3.25
N LEU A 121 3.65 8.93 -3.28
CA LEU A 121 4.79 9.47 -2.54
C LEU A 121 4.73 9.09 -1.06
N ARG A 122 5.84 8.53 -0.56
CA ARG A 122 6.02 8.11 0.84
C ARG A 122 6.94 9.06 1.59
N GLY A 123 6.70 9.23 2.88
CA GLY A 123 7.57 9.94 3.82
C GLY A 123 7.26 11.42 3.98
N SER A 124 6.16 11.89 3.40
CA SER A 124 5.71 13.28 3.48
C SER A 124 4.22 13.39 3.80
N ASP A 125 3.59 12.31 4.27
CA ASP A 125 2.14 12.20 4.48
C ASP A 125 1.32 12.71 3.27
N HIS A 126 1.77 12.35 2.06
CA HIS A 126 1.22 12.90 0.82
C HIS A 126 -0.26 12.55 0.68
N CYS A 127 -1.10 13.56 0.44
CA CYS A 127 -2.56 13.43 0.45
C CYS A 127 -3.15 12.85 1.76
N GLY A 128 -2.40 12.89 2.87
CA GLY A 128 -2.82 12.35 4.17
C GLY A 128 -2.75 10.82 4.29
N ILE A 129 -2.03 10.13 3.38
CA ILE A 129 -2.01 8.66 3.33
C ILE A 129 -1.39 8.00 4.58
N GLU A 130 -0.54 8.70 5.32
CA GLU A 130 0.15 8.21 6.51
C GLU A 130 -0.60 8.59 7.80
N SER A 131 -1.61 9.47 7.70
CA SER A 131 -2.38 9.98 8.84
C SER A 131 -3.39 9.00 9.46
N GLN A 132 -3.97 8.09 8.67
CA GLN A 132 -5.05 7.19 9.13
C GLN A 132 -4.79 5.76 8.70
N VAL A 133 -3.89 5.10 9.43
CA VAL A 133 -3.47 3.73 9.13
C VAL A 133 -3.93 2.79 10.25
N SER A 134 -4.57 1.69 9.85
CA SER A 134 -5.05 0.64 10.75
C SER A 134 -4.49 -0.71 10.31
N ALA A 135 -4.15 -1.53 11.29
CA ALA A 135 -3.69 -2.90 11.11
C ALA A 135 -4.51 -3.85 11.98
N GLY A 136 -4.40 -5.14 11.70
CA GLY A 136 -5.04 -6.17 12.50
C GLY A 136 -4.31 -7.50 12.47
N ILE A 137 -4.34 -8.19 13.60
CA ILE A 137 -3.82 -9.56 13.71
C ILE A 137 -4.96 -10.53 13.44
N PRO A 138 -4.84 -11.43 12.46
CA PRO A 138 -5.84 -12.45 12.23
C PRO A 138 -5.79 -13.51 13.34
N LYS A 139 -6.96 -13.97 13.75
CA LYS A 139 -7.12 -15.20 14.53
C LYS A 139 -7.04 -16.37 13.54
N LEU A 140 -5.94 -17.12 13.66
CA LEU A 140 -5.67 -18.31 12.85
C LEU A 140 -6.53 -19.50 13.30
#